data_AF-A0A0G1GTJ9-F1
#
_entry.id   AF-A0A0G1GTJ9-F1
#
_cell.length_a   1.000
_cell.length_b   1.000
_cell.length_c   1.000
_cell.angle_alpha   90.00
_cell.angle_beta   90.00
_cell.angle_gamma   90.00
#
_symmetry.space_group_name_H-M   'P 1'
#
loop_
_entity.id
_entity.type
_entity.pdbx_description
1 polymer ?
#
loop_
_entity_poly.entity_id
_entity_poly.type
_entity_poly.pdbx_seq_one_letter_code
_entity_poly.pdbx_strand_id
1 'polypeptide(L)'
;MEGYGCEPVFALAYYRNVYQSAGNEGKMTLAYVSPFFQKALDNLNLSEEVRKAIIDKVIESGTCKNILELPENVRNTFVVSAEVTPEEHIMTQAAIQAFVDNSISKTCNFPEGATKEDVAKVYMMGWETGCKGLTVYVTGSRQEVVLETKSTKEQKEGKETAGFVNKEILLTDKDRPSEEVTIRRGYKLSGSTYKMITPQGKAFITINKNMEGRPLEVFLNVGKAGSDVAALAEGLGRLLSGWLRMPQYSLEVVREIIVQLAGIGGSKSIGFGKNRVSSLPDAVAKVLAEEFGFTVKENGTKNPEESAESTEVTEARDEEKTSLPHSFSNTDMCPECGNYTLVLEEGCAKCYQCGFSRC
;
A
#
# COMPACT_ATOMS: atom_id res chain seq x y z
N MET A 1 -2.29 2.47 -23.32
CA MET A 1 -1.53 1.51 -22.51
C MET A 1 -2.35 1.25 -21.26
N GLU A 2 -2.84 0.03 -21.06
CA GLU A 2 -3.71 -0.34 -19.91
C GLU A 2 -2.97 -1.06 -18.79
N GLY A 3 -1.73 -1.49 -19.04
CA GLY A 3 -0.84 -2.03 -18.02
C GLY A 3 -0.30 -0.95 -17.08
N TYR A 4 0.15 -1.37 -15.90
CA TYR A 4 0.81 -0.50 -14.93
C TYR A 4 2.32 -0.46 -15.21
N GLY A 5 2.83 0.69 -15.67
CA GLY A 5 4.24 0.80 -16.04
C GLY A 5 4.59 -0.07 -17.24
N CYS A 6 5.52 -1.01 -17.06
CA CYS A 6 5.91 -1.98 -18.09
C CYS A 6 5.26 -3.37 -17.91
N GLU A 7 4.26 -3.47 -17.03
CA GLU A 7 3.49 -4.69 -16.82
C GLU A 7 2.49 -4.93 -17.96
N PRO A 8 2.33 -6.19 -18.42
CA PRO A 8 1.17 -6.56 -19.23
C PRO A 8 -0.14 -6.35 -18.45
N VAL A 9 -1.26 -6.29 -19.17
CA VAL A 9 -2.59 -6.19 -18.56
C VAL A 9 -2.86 -7.46 -17.76
N PHE A 10 -3.31 -7.34 -16.51
CA PHE A 10 -3.58 -8.51 -15.66
C PHE A 10 -4.76 -9.35 -16.15
N ALA A 11 -5.87 -8.69 -16.50
CA ALA A 11 -7.06 -9.28 -17.10
C ALA A 11 -7.78 -8.23 -17.96
N LEU A 12 -8.34 -8.65 -19.10
CA LEU A 12 -9.06 -7.74 -20.00
C LEU A 12 -10.43 -7.34 -19.47
N ALA A 13 -11.05 -8.21 -18.67
CA ALA A 13 -12.25 -7.90 -17.93
C ALA A 13 -12.26 -8.66 -16.60
N TYR A 14 -12.71 -8.00 -15.53
CA TYR A 14 -12.74 -8.58 -14.19
C TYR A 14 -13.72 -7.82 -13.30
N TYR A 15 -14.09 -8.43 -12.17
CA TYR A 15 -14.82 -7.70 -11.14
C TYR A 15 -13.86 -7.07 -10.14
N ARG A 16 -14.02 -5.77 -9.91
CA ARG A 16 -13.33 -5.07 -8.83
C ARG A 16 -14.28 -4.93 -7.65
N ASN A 17 -13.90 -5.53 -6.52
CA ASN A 17 -14.57 -5.27 -5.25
C ASN A 17 -14.26 -3.84 -4.81
N VAL A 18 -15.29 -3.02 -4.72
CA VAL A 18 -15.20 -1.70 -4.10
C VAL A 18 -15.87 -1.82 -2.74
N TYR A 19 -15.07 -1.66 -1.69
CA TYR A 19 -15.58 -1.47 -0.35
C TYR A 19 -16.16 -0.07 -0.27
N GLN A 20 -17.47 0.06 -0.13
CA GLN A 20 -18.08 1.34 0.17
C GLN A 20 -17.79 1.65 1.65
N SER A 21 -17.03 2.70 1.91
CA SER A 21 -16.59 3.11 3.26
C SER A 21 -17.71 3.74 4.12
N ALA A 22 -18.97 3.38 3.91
CA ALA A 22 -20.09 3.94 4.67
C ALA A 22 -21.22 2.90 4.79
N GLY A 23 -21.48 2.48 6.03
CA GLY A 23 -22.65 1.66 6.36
C GLY A 23 -22.41 0.18 6.10
N ASN A 24 -23.02 -0.64 6.95
CA ASN A 24 -22.76 -2.06 7.09
C ASN A 24 -23.48 -2.89 6.00
N GLU A 25 -23.34 -2.54 4.72
CA GLU A 25 -24.03 -3.24 3.61
C GLU A 25 -23.13 -3.43 2.37
N GLY A 26 -22.75 -4.69 2.12
CA GLY A 26 -22.46 -5.22 0.79
C GLY A 26 -21.10 -4.90 0.15
N LYS A 27 -20.36 -5.97 -0.23
CA LYS A 27 -19.26 -5.88 -1.20
C LYS A 27 -19.84 -5.51 -2.57
N MET A 28 -19.54 -4.33 -3.13
CA MET A 28 -19.96 -3.98 -4.49
C MET A 28 -18.90 -4.44 -5.50
N THR A 29 -19.22 -5.44 -6.31
CA THR A 29 -18.39 -5.88 -7.46
C THR A 29 -18.73 -5.06 -8.70
N LEU A 30 -17.82 -4.19 -9.15
CA LEU A 30 -17.95 -3.49 -10.44
C LEU A 30 -17.30 -4.33 -11.55
N ALA A 31 -18.02 -4.58 -12.64
CA ALA A 31 -17.43 -5.16 -13.85
C ALA A 31 -16.57 -4.09 -14.54
N TYR A 32 -15.27 -4.36 -14.65
CA TYR A 32 -14.34 -3.57 -15.42
C TYR A 32 -14.04 -4.29 -16.72
N VAL A 33 -14.05 -3.57 -17.84
CA VAL A 33 -13.62 -4.05 -19.15
C VAL A 33 -12.61 -3.06 -19.70
N SER A 34 -11.51 -3.59 -20.25
CA SER A 34 -10.49 -2.85 -20.97
C SER A 34 -11.10 -1.93 -22.04
N PRO A 35 -10.94 -0.59 -21.94
CA PRO A 35 -11.41 0.34 -22.97
C PRO A 35 -10.85 0.07 -24.36
N PHE A 36 -9.58 -0.35 -24.49
CA PHE A 36 -8.98 -0.66 -25.79
C PHE A 36 -9.53 -1.97 -26.36
N PHE A 37 -9.79 -2.97 -25.50
CA PHE A 37 -10.43 -4.21 -25.92
C PHE A 37 -11.88 -3.95 -26.35
N GLN A 38 -12.65 -3.18 -25.59
CA GLN A 38 -13.99 -2.76 -25.96
C GLN A 38 -14.00 -2.05 -27.33
N LYS A 39 -13.08 -1.10 -27.54
CA LYS A 39 -12.95 -0.41 -28.83
C LYS A 39 -12.57 -1.36 -29.96
N ALA A 40 -11.74 -2.37 -29.70
CA ALA A 40 -11.41 -3.39 -30.69
C ALA A 40 -12.65 -4.22 -31.06
N LEU A 41 -13.47 -4.60 -30.08
CA LEU A 41 -14.74 -5.28 -30.32
C LEU A 41 -15.75 -4.43 -31.09
N ASP A 42 -15.80 -3.13 -30.81
CA ASP A 42 -16.70 -2.18 -31.47
C ASP A 42 -16.33 -1.98 -32.96
N ASN A 43 -15.05 -2.12 -33.28
CA ASN A 43 -14.55 -2.05 -34.67
C ASN A 43 -14.75 -3.36 -35.44
N LEU A 44 -15.12 -4.46 -34.76
CA LEU A 44 -15.50 -5.69 -35.42
C LEU A 44 -16.97 -5.63 -35.81
N ASN A 45 -17.31 -6.14 -37.00
CA ASN A 45 -18.69 -6.29 -37.49
C ASN A 45 -19.41 -7.45 -36.78
N LEU A 46 -19.39 -7.47 -35.44
CA LEU A 46 -20.09 -8.44 -34.59
C LEU A 46 -21.43 -7.85 -34.17
N SER A 47 -22.43 -8.71 -33.97
CA SER A 47 -23.69 -8.28 -33.37
C SER A 47 -23.51 -7.96 -31.88
N GLU A 48 -24.40 -7.13 -31.33
CA GLU A 48 -24.35 -6.74 -29.91
C GLU A 48 -24.49 -7.95 -28.98
N GLU A 49 -25.25 -8.98 -29.37
CA GLU A 49 -25.39 -10.22 -28.61
C GLU A 49 -24.07 -10.99 -28.55
N VAL A 50 -23.36 -11.10 -29.68
CA VAL A 50 -22.05 -11.77 -29.74
C VAL A 50 -21.01 -11.00 -28.95
N ARG A 51 -21.02 -9.66 -29.05
CA ARG A 51 -20.09 -8.81 -28.28
C ARG A 51 -20.29 -8.99 -26.79
N LYS A 52 -21.53 -8.99 -26.32
CA LYS A 52 -21.86 -9.23 -24.91
C LYS A 52 -21.42 -10.63 -24.45
N ALA A 53 -21.68 -11.66 -25.24
CA ALA A 53 -21.26 -13.03 -24.93
C ALA A 53 -19.73 -13.17 -24.83
N ILE A 54 -18.98 -12.46 -25.68
CA ILE A 54 -17.52 -12.40 -25.61
C ILE A 54 -17.08 -11.74 -24.31
N ILE A 55 -17.63 -10.57 -23.97
CA ILE A 55 -17.30 -9.86 -22.73
C ILE A 55 -17.57 -10.74 -21.50
N ASP A 56 -18.70 -11.43 -21.48
CA ASP A 56 -19.06 -12.34 -20.38
C ASP A 56 -18.04 -13.48 -20.21
N LYS A 57 -17.61 -14.11 -21.32
CA LYS A 57 -16.54 -15.13 -21.33
C LYS A 57 -15.19 -14.57 -20.84
N VAL A 58 -14.86 -13.34 -21.22
CA VAL A 58 -13.62 -12.67 -20.81
C VAL A 58 -13.67 -12.26 -19.33
N ILE A 59 -14.83 -11.85 -18.82
CA ILE A 59 -15.03 -11.56 -17.38
C ILE A 59 -14.80 -12.84 -16.54
N GLU A 60 -15.23 -13.99 -17.07
CA GLU A 60 -15.08 -15.27 -16.39
C GLU A 60 -13.62 -15.75 -16.35
N SER A 61 -12.96 -15.73 -17.50
CA SER A 61 -11.62 -16.28 -17.69
C SER A 61 -10.47 -15.26 -17.49
N GLY A 62 -10.77 -13.97 -17.54
CA GLY A 62 -9.80 -12.86 -17.55
C GLY A 62 -9.13 -12.61 -18.91
N THR A 63 -9.32 -13.49 -19.89
CA THR A 63 -8.60 -13.47 -21.18
C THR A 63 -9.52 -13.73 -22.38
N CYS A 64 -9.13 -13.26 -23.57
CA CYS A 64 -9.77 -13.59 -24.84
C CYS A 64 -9.08 -14.69 -25.66
N LYS A 65 -7.95 -15.26 -25.21
CA LYS A 65 -7.12 -16.19 -26.01
C LYS A 65 -7.86 -17.41 -26.56
N ASN A 66 -8.83 -17.93 -25.81
CA ASN A 66 -9.58 -19.14 -26.15
C ASN A 66 -10.94 -18.86 -26.83
N ILE A 67 -11.24 -17.59 -27.16
CA ILE A 67 -12.52 -17.19 -27.77
C ILE A 67 -12.38 -17.24 -29.30
N LEU A 68 -12.75 -18.36 -29.90
CA LEU A 68 -12.58 -18.62 -31.34
C LEU A 68 -13.40 -17.69 -32.25
N GLU A 69 -14.44 -17.07 -31.70
CA GLU A 69 -15.24 -16.04 -32.38
C GLU A 69 -14.44 -14.76 -32.65
N LEU A 70 -13.31 -14.57 -31.97
CA LEU A 70 -12.41 -13.45 -32.19
C LEU A 70 -11.33 -13.78 -33.22
N PRO A 71 -11.07 -12.86 -34.17
CA PRO A 71 -9.94 -12.95 -35.08
C PRO A 71 -8.62 -13.18 -34.35
N GLU A 72 -7.74 -13.98 -34.94
CA GLU A 72 -6.44 -14.33 -34.35
C GLU A 72 -5.58 -13.09 -34.02
N ASN A 73 -5.60 -12.08 -34.89
CA ASN A 73 -4.87 -10.84 -34.64
C ASN A 73 -5.35 -10.12 -33.37
N VAL A 74 -6.64 -10.17 -33.06
CA VAL A 74 -7.18 -9.59 -31.81
C VAL A 74 -6.70 -10.41 -30.62
N ARG A 75 -6.81 -11.74 -30.69
CA ARG A 75 -6.35 -12.63 -29.61
C ARG A 75 -4.86 -12.52 -29.31
N ASN A 76 -4.03 -12.35 -30.34
CA ASN A 76 -2.59 -12.18 -30.20
C ASN A 76 -2.18 -10.76 -29.78
N THR A 77 -3.06 -9.76 -29.92
CA THR A 77 -2.81 -8.38 -29.49
C THR A 77 -3.16 -8.18 -28.02
N PHE A 78 -4.29 -8.74 -27.58
CA PHE A 78 -4.81 -8.56 -26.22
C PHE A 78 -4.39 -9.69 -25.29
N VAL A 79 -3.09 -9.97 -25.23
CA VAL A 79 -2.51 -10.94 -24.30
C VAL A 79 -2.48 -10.39 -22.87
N VAL A 80 -2.75 -11.25 -21.89
CA VAL A 80 -2.73 -10.88 -20.47
C VAL A 80 -1.52 -11.46 -19.75
N SER A 81 -1.22 -10.96 -18.55
CA SER A 81 0.00 -11.34 -17.83
C SER A 81 0.11 -12.83 -17.55
N ALA A 82 -0.99 -13.56 -17.34
CA ALA A 82 -0.95 -15.01 -17.10
C ALA A 82 -0.58 -15.82 -18.36
N GLU A 83 -0.56 -15.18 -19.53
CA GLU A 83 -0.24 -15.81 -20.81
C GLU A 83 1.19 -15.52 -21.27
N VAL A 84 1.85 -14.57 -20.63
CA VAL A 84 3.25 -14.24 -20.84
C VAL A 84 4.06 -15.22 -20.01
N THR A 85 4.94 -15.97 -20.67
CA THR A 85 5.80 -16.93 -19.97
C THR A 85 6.76 -16.22 -19.03
N PRO A 86 7.25 -16.89 -17.97
CA PRO A 86 8.24 -16.32 -17.09
C PRO A 86 9.48 -15.82 -17.83
N GLU A 87 9.96 -16.57 -18.82
CA GLU A 87 11.07 -16.18 -19.69
C GLU A 87 10.76 -14.91 -20.51
N GLU A 88 9.58 -14.79 -21.11
CA GLU A 88 9.17 -13.59 -21.85
C GLU A 88 9.06 -12.36 -20.94
N HIS A 89 8.60 -12.54 -19.68
CA HIS A 89 8.62 -11.47 -18.69
C HIS A 89 10.04 -10.96 -18.42
N ILE A 90 11.02 -11.86 -18.32
CA ILE A 90 12.43 -11.51 -18.13
C ILE A 90 13.02 -10.82 -19.35
N MET A 91 12.78 -11.36 -20.55
CA MET A 91 13.25 -10.76 -21.79
C MET A 91 12.70 -9.35 -21.99
N THR A 92 11.43 -9.13 -21.64
CA THR A 92 10.81 -7.80 -21.66
C THR A 92 11.51 -6.85 -20.70
N GLN A 93 11.77 -7.30 -19.47
CA GLN A 93 12.46 -6.48 -18.49
C GLN A 93 13.90 -6.16 -18.92
N ALA A 94 14.64 -7.15 -19.42
CA ALA A 94 16.02 -6.99 -19.88
C ALA A 94 16.12 -6.00 -21.05
N ALA A 95 15.20 -6.12 -22.03
CA ALA A 95 15.13 -5.22 -23.18
C ALA A 95 14.94 -3.75 -22.75
N ILE A 96 14.10 -3.51 -21.74
CA ILE A 96 13.90 -2.16 -21.20
C ILE A 96 15.10 -1.74 -20.33
N GLN A 97 15.64 -2.64 -19.50
CA GLN A 97 16.75 -2.38 -18.58
C GLN A 97 18.01 -1.90 -19.29
N ALA A 98 18.23 -2.32 -20.54
CA ALA A 98 19.34 -1.87 -21.38
C ALA A 98 19.40 -0.34 -21.57
N PHE A 99 18.26 0.35 -21.41
CA PHE A 99 18.13 1.80 -21.58
C PHE A 99 17.78 2.53 -20.29
N VAL A 100 17.77 1.85 -19.15
CA VAL A 100 17.43 2.42 -17.84
C VAL A 100 18.64 2.33 -16.91
N ASP A 101 19.09 3.47 -16.42
CA ASP A 101 20.22 3.63 -15.50
C ASP A 101 19.91 3.12 -14.08
N ASN A 102 18.69 3.34 -13.61
CA ASN A 102 18.15 2.81 -12.37
C ASN A 102 17.56 1.39 -12.55
N SER A 103 16.95 0.82 -11.51
CA SER A 103 16.28 -0.49 -11.57
C SER A 103 14.82 -0.36 -12.04
N ILE A 104 14.22 -1.48 -12.47
CA ILE A 104 12.83 -1.56 -12.94
C ILE A 104 12.02 -2.41 -11.97
N SER A 105 10.88 -1.89 -11.52
CA SER A 105 9.87 -2.66 -10.79
C SER A 105 9.02 -3.44 -11.78
N LYS A 106 9.34 -4.72 -11.97
CA LYS A 106 8.61 -5.66 -12.82
C LYS A 106 8.42 -6.99 -12.09
N THR A 107 7.21 -7.53 -12.16
CA THR A 107 6.84 -8.84 -11.61
C THR A 107 6.89 -9.89 -12.71
N CYS A 108 7.63 -10.97 -12.49
CA CYS A 108 7.60 -12.18 -13.29
C CYS A 108 6.53 -13.10 -12.71
N ASN A 109 5.38 -13.21 -13.39
CA ASN A 109 4.27 -14.05 -12.96
C ASN A 109 4.48 -15.49 -13.41
N PHE A 110 4.25 -16.43 -12.52
CA PHE A 110 4.29 -17.86 -12.77
C PHE A 110 2.90 -18.49 -12.63
N PRO A 111 2.61 -19.55 -13.41
CA PRO A 111 1.41 -20.33 -13.24
C PRO A 111 1.42 -21.07 -11.89
N GLU A 112 0.25 -21.57 -11.49
CA GLU A 112 0.13 -22.45 -10.34
C GLU A 112 0.95 -23.73 -10.55
N GLY A 113 1.61 -24.20 -9.49
CA GLY A 113 2.43 -25.41 -9.53
C GLY A 113 3.87 -25.21 -10.02
N ALA A 114 4.30 -23.97 -10.29
CA ALA A 114 5.71 -23.68 -10.60
C ALA A 114 6.65 -24.15 -9.47
N THR A 115 7.74 -24.81 -9.86
CA THR A 115 8.71 -25.40 -8.93
C THR A 115 9.76 -24.37 -8.48
N LYS A 116 10.54 -24.73 -7.45
CA LYS A 116 11.66 -23.88 -7.01
C LYS A 116 12.74 -23.78 -8.08
N GLU A 117 12.92 -24.86 -8.83
CA GLU A 117 13.86 -24.96 -9.95
C GLU A 117 13.46 -24.02 -11.09
N ASP A 118 12.17 -23.91 -11.41
CA ASP A 118 11.66 -22.97 -12.40
C ASP A 118 11.93 -21.50 -12.00
N VAL A 119 11.71 -21.18 -10.73
CA VAL A 119 11.99 -19.85 -10.18
C VAL A 119 13.49 -19.56 -10.19
N ALA A 120 14.33 -20.52 -9.80
CA ALA A 120 15.78 -20.39 -9.82
C ALA A 120 16.30 -20.12 -11.24
N LYS A 121 15.78 -20.83 -12.24
CA LYS A 121 16.13 -20.61 -13.66
C LYS A 121 15.86 -19.18 -14.10
N VAL A 122 14.73 -18.60 -13.70
CA VAL A 122 14.36 -17.21 -14.03
C VAL A 122 15.26 -16.20 -13.33
N TYR A 123 15.66 -16.44 -12.08
CA TYR A 123 16.66 -15.60 -11.42
C TYR A 123 18.00 -15.62 -12.14
N MET A 124 18.46 -16.81 -12.56
CA MET A 124 19.70 -16.94 -13.33
C MET A 124 19.60 -16.22 -14.67
N MET A 125 18.50 -16.41 -15.40
CA MET A 125 18.25 -15.74 -16.67
C MET A 125 18.23 -14.21 -16.53
N GLY A 126 17.58 -13.68 -15.50
CA GLY A 126 17.56 -12.25 -15.25
C GLY A 126 18.94 -11.69 -14.92
N TRP A 127 19.76 -12.42 -14.17
CA TRP A 127 21.16 -12.04 -13.93
C TRP A 127 21.99 -12.06 -15.22
N GLU A 128 21.90 -13.12 -16.02
CA GLU A 128 22.62 -13.28 -17.29
C GLU A 128 22.24 -12.21 -18.32
N THR A 129 20.98 -11.76 -18.31
CA THR A 129 20.46 -10.74 -19.23
C THR A 129 20.67 -9.31 -18.73
N GLY A 130 21.29 -9.11 -17.55
CA GLY A 130 21.64 -7.80 -17.03
C GLY A 130 20.50 -7.06 -16.31
N CYS A 131 19.45 -7.76 -15.88
CA CYS A 131 18.41 -7.19 -15.02
C CYS A 131 19.00 -6.79 -13.66
N LYS A 132 18.69 -5.58 -13.18
CA LYS A 132 19.24 -5.04 -11.92
C LYS A 132 18.45 -5.44 -10.67
N GLY A 133 17.28 -6.06 -10.86
CA GLY A 133 16.41 -6.54 -9.79
C GLY A 133 15.26 -7.36 -10.37
N LEU A 134 14.71 -8.29 -9.61
CA LEU A 134 13.69 -9.24 -10.06
C LEU A 134 12.67 -9.48 -8.97
N THR A 135 11.38 -9.44 -9.32
CA THR A 135 10.29 -9.84 -8.44
C THR A 135 9.56 -11.03 -9.06
N VAL A 136 9.27 -12.07 -8.28
CA VAL A 136 8.55 -13.26 -8.75
C VAL A 136 7.24 -13.38 -7.98
N TYR A 137 6.17 -13.72 -8.69
CA TYR A 137 4.89 -14.08 -8.10
C TYR A 137 4.39 -15.39 -8.69
N VAL A 138 4.20 -16.41 -7.85
CA VAL A 138 3.60 -17.69 -8.24
C VAL A 138 2.11 -17.64 -7.95
N THR A 139 1.28 -17.89 -8.97
CA THR A 139 -0.17 -17.92 -8.82
C THR A 139 -0.58 -18.96 -7.77
N GLY A 140 -1.48 -18.59 -6.85
CA GLY A 140 -1.91 -19.46 -5.74
C GLY A 140 -0.97 -19.48 -4.53
N SER A 141 0.18 -18.78 -4.56
CA SER A 141 1.12 -18.74 -3.42
C SER A 141 0.64 -17.94 -2.19
N ARG A 142 -0.42 -17.14 -2.32
CA ARG A 142 -1.00 -16.32 -1.24
C ARG A 142 -2.48 -16.67 -1.02
N GLN A 143 -2.93 -16.65 0.24
CA GLN A 143 -4.31 -16.97 0.62
C GLN A 143 -5.32 -15.94 0.10
N GLU A 144 -4.96 -14.65 0.11
CA GLU A 144 -5.78 -13.55 -0.40
C GLU A 144 -5.12 -12.91 -1.64
N VAL A 145 -5.91 -12.71 -2.70
CA VAL A 145 -5.47 -12.08 -3.95
C VAL A 145 -6.35 -10.85 -4.21
N VAL A 146 -5.71 -9.72 -4.53
CA VAL A 146 -6.39 -8.41 -4.65
C VAL A 146 -7.17 -8.30 -5.98
N LEU A 147 -6.82 -9.11 -6.98
CA LEU A 147 -7.45 -9.18 -8.30
C LEU A 147 -7.76 -10.65 -8.61
N GLU A 148 -9.04 -11.02 -8.62
CA GLU A 148 -9.48 -12.39 -8.91
C GLU A 148 -10.49 -12.39 -10.07
N THR A 149 -10.33 -13.33 -11.00
CA THR A 149 -11.36 -13.65 -12.00
C THR A 149 -12.48 -14.47 -11.35
N LYS A 150 -13.67 -14.52 -11.97
CA LYS A 150 -14.78 -15.35 -11.45
C LYS A 150 -14.39 -16.82 -11.31
N SER A 151 -13.67 -17.39 -12.27
CA SER A 151 -13.23 -18.79 -12.21
C SER A 151 -12.34 -19.08 -10.99
N THR A 152 -11.44 -18.14 -10.64
CA THR A 152 -10.55 -18.25 -9.48
C THR A 152 -11.32 -18.12 -8.16
N LYS A 153 -12.37 -17.28 -8.15
CA LYS A 153 -13.26 -17.08 -7.01
C LYS A 153 -14.15 -18.31 -6.75
N GLU A 154 -14.74 -18.88 -7.80
CA GLU A 154 -15.62 -20.05 -7.71
C GLU A 154 -14.89 -21.34 -7.29
N GLN A 155 -13.63 -21.53 -7.71
CA GLN A 155 -12.80 -22.64 -7.23
C GLN A 155 -12.51 -22.57 -5.71
N LYS A 156 -12.48 -21.37 -5.12
CA LYS A 156 -12.35 -21.17 -3.66
C LYS A 156 -13.69 -21.26 -2.93
N GLU A 157 -14.79 -20.85 -3.57
CA GLU A 157 -16.13 -20.76 -2.98
C GLU A 157 -16.94 -22.08 -3.00
N GLY A 158 -16.43 -23.14 -3.65
CA GLY A 158 -17.05 -24.48 -3.68
C GLY A 158 -17.17 -25.23 -2.34
N LYS A 159 -17.00 -24.56 -1.19
CA LYS A 159 -17.08 -25.20 0.14
C LYS A 159 -18.21 -24.74 1.07
N GLU A 160 -18.95 -23.66 0.83
CA GLU A 160 -20.08 -23.33 1.70
C GLU A 160 -21.26 -22.72 0.94
N THR A 161 -22.38 -23.45 0.96
CA THR A 161 -23.70 -23.07 0.44
C THR A 161 -24.47 -22.19 1.43
N ALA A 162 -25.12 -21.13 0.94
CA ALA A 162 -26.58 -20.91 1.02
C ALA A 162 -26.93 -19.48 0.57
N GLY A 163 -27.87 -19.40 -0.38
CA GLY A 163 -28.09 -18.20 -1.20
C GLY A 163 -29.03 -17.16 -0.65
N PHE A 164 -29.13 -16.05 -1.38
CA PHE A 164 -30.24 -15.12 -1.34
C PHE A 164 -30.60 -14.69 -2.76
N VAL A 165 -31.90 -14.67 -3.03
CA VAL A 165 -32.52 -14.39 -4.32
C VAL A 165 -32.36 -12.90 -4.66
N ASN A 166 -31.74 -12.59 -5.80
CA ASN A 166 -31.57 -11.23 -6.30
C ASN A 166 -32.91 -10.67 -6.79
N LYS A 167 -33.36 -9.58 -6.17
CA LYS A 167 -34.40 -8.72 -6.71
C LYS A 167 -33.73 -7.46 -7.24
N GLU A 168 -33.76 -7.30 -8.56
CA GLU A 168 -33.22 -6.12 -9.26
C GLU A 168 -33.88 -4.84 -8.75
N ILE A 169 -33.07 -3.85 -8.38
CA ILE A 169 -33.53 -2.46 -8.22
C ILE A 169 -32.85 -1.63 -9.30
N LEU A 170 -33.67 -1.22 -10.28
CA LEU A 170 -33.35 -0.19 -11.27
C LEU A 170 -33.32 1.17 -10.57
N LEU A 171 -32.12 1.67 -10.25
CA LEU A 171 -31.98 3.02 -9.71
C LEU A 171 -31.86 4.00 -10.88
N THR A 172 -33.01 4.57 -11.25
CA THR A 172 -33.06 5.87 -11.95
C THR A 172 -32.68 6.99 -10.97
N ASP A 173 -32.29 8.17 -11.48
CA ASP A 173 -31.77 9.36 -10.75
C ASP A 173 -32.64 9.92 -9.60
N LYS A 174 -33.66 9.20 -9.12
CA LYS A 174 -34.56 9.59 -8.04
C LYS A 174 -34.29 8.93 -6.69
N ASP A 175 -33.41 7.93 -6.60
CA ASP A 175 -33.13 7.20 -5.37
C ASP A 175 -31.85 7.68 -4.64
N ARG A 176 -31.70 9.00 -4.48
CA ARG A 176 -30.87 9.50 -3.37
C ARG A 176 -31.65 9.22 -2.09
N PRO A 177 -31.12 8.44 -1.14
CA PRO A 177 -31.68 8.42 0.20
C PRO A 177 -31.64 9.85 0.75
N SER A 178 -32.80 10.32 1.18
CA SER A 178 -32.93 11.53 1.97
C SER A 178 -32.11 11.39 3.26
N GLU A 179 -31.15 12.30 3.43
CA GLU A 179 -30.51 12.67 4.71
C GLU A 179 -29.91 11.55 5.58
N GLU A 180 -28.76 10.99 5.18
CA GLU A 180 -27.74 10.63 6.17
C GLU A 180 -26.61 11.65 6.13
N VAL A 181 -26.71 12.60 7.05
CA VAL A 181 -25.92 13.83 7.09
C VAL A 181 -24.49 13.49 7.54
N THR A 182 -23.56 13.28 6.60
CA THR A 182 -22.14 13.55 6.89
C THR A 182 -22.06 14.94 7.50
N ILE A 183 -21.42 15.11 8.66
CA ILE A 183 -21.40 16.42 9.31
C ILE A 183 -20.79 17.44 8.36
N ARG A 184 -21.62 18.39 7.92
CA ARG A 184 -21.18 19.43 7.00
C ARG A 184 -20.16 20.31 7.71
N ARG A 185 -19.06 20.56 7.02
CA ARG A 185 -18.05 21.52 7.47
C ARG A 185 -18.68 22.91 7.52
N GLY A 186 -18.72 23.53 8.70
CA GLY A 186 -19.17 24.91 8.84
C GLY A 186 -18.21 25.90 8.17
N TYR A 187 -18.67 27.14 7.95
CA TYR A 187 -17.84 28.22 7.39
C TYR A 187 -16.62 28.52 8.27
N LYS A 188 -16.80 28.46 9.59
CA LYS A 188 -15.76 28.69 10.60
C LYS A 188 -15.78 27.56 11.62
N LEU A 189 -14.59 27.07 11.98
CA LEU A 189 -14.38 26.11 13.05
C LEU A 189 -13.45 26.73 14.10
N SER A 190 -13.54 26.24 15.33
CA SER A 190 -12.58 26.58 16.39
C SER A 190 -11.56 25.45 16.48
N GLY A 191 -10.27 25.77 16.57
CA GLY A 191 -9.24 24.75 16.62
C GLY A 191 -7.97 25.18 17.30
N SER A 192 -7.20 24.18 17.68
CA SER A 192 -5.92 24.31 18.36
C SER A 192 -4.82 23.78 17.45
N THR A 193 -3.68 24.46 17.39
CA THR A 193 -2.50 24.00 16.65
C THR A 193 -1.38 23.68 17.61
N TYR A 194 -0.95 22.41 17.60
CA TYR A 194 0.09 21.87 18.46
C TYR A 194 1.39 21.80 17.69
N LYS A 195 2.46 22.29 18.33
CA LYS A 195 3.80 22.19 17.79
C LYS A 195 4.50 20.99 18.40
N MET A 196 4.84 20.02 17.58
CA MET A 196 5.52 18.80 17.96
C MET A 196 6.88 18.70 17.28
N ILE A 197 7.89 18.22 18.00
CA ILE A 197 9.17 17.84 17.39
C ILE A 197 9.08 16.36 17.05
N THR A 198 9.15 16.02 15.76
CA THR A 198 9.09 14.64 15.28
C THR A 198 10.40 14.28 14.56
N PRO A 199 10.69 12.99 14.37
CA PRO A 199 11.87 12.56 13.62
C PRO A 199 11.95 13.13 12.20
N GLN A 200 10.80 13.47 11.61
CA GLN A 200 10.66 14.03 10.26
C GLN A 200 10.74 15.57 10.22
N GLY A 201 10.88 16.23 11.38
CA GLY A 201 10.97 17.68 11.48
C GLY A 201 10.01 18.27 12.51
N LYS A 202 9.86 19.60 12.50
CA LYS A 202 8.87 20.27 13.37
C LYS A 202 7.49 20.12 12.72
N ALA A 203 6.61 19.37 13.35
CA ALA A 203 5.22 19.21 12.92
C ALA A 203 4.30 20.22 13.61
N PHE A 204 3.36 20.76 12.85
CA PHE A 204 2.23 21.55 13.33
C PHE A 204 0.97 20.73 13.05
N ILE A 205 0.30 20.32 14.13
CA ILE A 205 -0.87 19.45 14.10
C ILE A 205 -2.06 20.32 14.52
N THR A 206 -2.95 20.61 13.59
CA THR A 206 -4.13 21.44 13.84
C THR A 206 -5.35 20.54 13.97
N ILE A 207 -6.07 20.65 15.09
CA ILE A 207 -7.35 19.97 15.30
C ILE A 207 -8.44 21.02 15.32
N ASN A 208 -9.38 20.94 14.38
CA ASN A 208 -10.55 21.81 14.35
C ASN A 208 -11.81 21.05 14.81
N LYS A 209 -12.63 21.74 15.60
CA LYS A 209 -13.82 21.23 16.25
C LYS A 209 -15.05 22.03 15.84
N ASN A 210 -16.21 21.39 15.89
CA ASN A 210 -17.50 22.08 15.77
C ASN A 210 -17.83 22.88 17.06
N MET A 211 -18.98 23.56 17.08
CA MET A 211 -19.42 24.33 18.26
C MET A 211 -19.70 23.47 19.50
N GLU A 212 -19.94 22.18 19.32
CA GLU A 212 -20.18 21.20 20.40
C GLU A 212 -18.87 20.56 20.91
N GLY A 213 -17.71 20.98 20.39
CA GLY A 213 -16.41 20.43 20.76
C GLY A 213 -16.04 19.11 20.07
N ARG A 214 -16.85 18.62 19.13
CA ARG A 214 -16.55 17.42 18.33
C ARG A 214 -15.46 17.72 17.29
N PRO A 215 -14.38 16.93 17.21
CA PRO A 215 -13.37 17.05 16.16
C PRO A 215 -13.96 16.76 14.79
N LEU A 216 -13.58 17.58 13.80
CA LEU A 216 -14.03 17.46 12.41
C LEU A 216 -12.88 17.29 11.42
N GLU A 217 -11.77 18.00 11.63
CA GLU A 217 -10.63 17.96 10.72
C GLU A 217 -9.31 18.05 11.48
N VAL A 218 -8.33 17.32 10.96
CA VAL A 218 -6.95 17.30 11.42
C VAL A 218 -6.06 17.68 10.25
N PHE A 219 -5.25 18.71 10.42
CA PHE A 219 -4.23 19.11 9.45
C PHE A 219 -2.84 18.88 10.00
N LEU A 220 -1.94 18.48 9.10
CA LEU A 220 -0.57 18.15 9.42
C LEU A 220 0.34 18.94 8.50
N ASN A 221 1.18 19.78 9.07
CA ASN A 221 2.20 20.51 8.34
C ASN A 221 3.57 20.22 8.98
N VAL A 222 4.50 19.67 8.21
CA VAL A 222 5.85 19.35 8.69
C VAL A 222 6.84 20.35 8.09
N GLY A 223 7.40 21.20 8.94
CA GLY A 223 8.33 22.24 8.54
C GLY A 223 9.67 21.66 8.06
N LYS A 224 10.13 22.14 6.90
CA LYS A 224 11.37 21.68 6.22
C LYS A 224 11.39 20.17 5.91
N ALA A 225 10.22 19.53 5.82
CA ALA A 225 10.11 18.17 5.30
C ALA A 225 10.30 18.14 3.78
N GLY A 226 10.87 17.05 3.26
CA GLY A 226 10.88 16.77 1.82
C GLY A 226 9.46 16.59 1.26
N SER A 227 9.32 16.62 -0.07
CA SER A 227 8.03 16.51 -0.78
C SER A 227 7.21 15.31 -0.34
N ASP A 228 7.85 14.16 -0.15
CA ASP A 228 7.17 12.90 0.12
C ASP A 228 6.59 12.86 1.53
N VAL A 229 7.34 13.37 2.50
CA VAL A 229 6.87 13.49 3.89
C VAL A 229 5.72 14.49 3.99
N ALA A 230 5.78 15.59 3.23
CA ALA A 230 4.68 16.55 3.17
C ALA A 230 3.42 15.95 2.53
N ALA A 231 3.57 15.20 1.43
CA ALA A 231 2.46 14.52 0.77
C ALA A 231 1.81 13.45 1.67
N LEU A 232 2.62 12.66 2.38
CA LEU A 232 2.13 11.67 3.34
C LEU A 232 1.44 12.32 4.55
N ALA A 233 1.98 13.44 5.06
CA ALA A 233 1.36 14.21 6.12
C ALA A 233 -0.02 14.75 5.69
N GLU A 234 -0.12 15.30 4.48
CA GLU A 234 -1.40 15.77 3.94
C GLU A 234 -2.40 14.62 3.76
N GLY A 235 -1.95 13.48 3.22
CA GLY A 235 -2.76 12.28 3.07
C GLY A 235 -3.31 11.77 4.41
N LEU A 236 -2.45 11.68 5.42
CA LEU A 236 -2.84 11.27 6.77
C LEU A 236 -3.90 12.21 7.37
N GLY A 237 -3.71 13.53 7.25
CA GLY A 237 -4.67 14.52 7.75
C GLY A 237 -6.04 14.41 7.08
N ARG A 238 -6.05 14.22 5.74
CA ARG A 238 -7.29 14.02 4.97
C ARG A 238 -8.05 12.76 5.37
N LEU A 239 -7.34 11.65 5.58
CA LEU A 239 -7.95 10.39 6.02
C LEU A 239 -8.56 10.50 7.42
N LEU A 240 -7.82 11.07 8.38
CA LEU A 240 -8.30 11.30 9.73
C LEU A 240 -9.51 12.23 9.75
N SER A 241 -9.48 13.31 8.97
CA SER A 241 -10.61 14.23 8.80
C SER A 241 -11.83 13.55 8.16
N GLY A 242 -11.64 12.52 7.35
CA GLY A 242 -12.72 11.68 6.82
C GLY A 242 -13.39 10.88 7.93
N TRP A 243 -12.60 10.14 8.70
CA TRP A 243 -13.08 9.31 9.82
C TRP A 243 -13.82 10.13 10.88
N LEU A 244 -13.31 11.31 11.24
CA LEU A 244 -13.91 12.18 12.25
C LEU A 244 -15.28 12.76 11.85
N ARG A 245 -15.58 12.80 10.54
CA ARG A 245 -16.85 13.33 10.01
C ARG A 245 -17.96 12.29 9.85
N MET A 246 -17.69 11.03 10.16
CA MET A 246 -18.69 9.96 10.10
C MET A 246 -19.85 10.24 11.08
N PRO A 247 -21.13 10.07 10.67
CA PRO A 247 -22.30 10.46 11.49
C PRO A 247 -22.29 9.84 12.90
N GLN A 248 -21.79 8.60 13.00
CA GLN A 248 -21.68 7.78 14.22
C GLN A 248 -20.48 8.17 15.09
N TYR A 249 -20.28 9.46 15.33
CA TYR A 249 -19.22 9.88 16.24
C TYR A 249 -19.55 9.53 17.68
N SER A 250 -18.66 8.77 18.26
CA SER A 250 -18.43 8.73 19.69
C SER A 250 -17.00 9.18 19.97
N LEU A 251 -16.71 9.62 21.20
CA LEU A 251 -15.34 9.80 21.67
C LEU A 251 -14.48 8.53 21.49
N GLU A 252 -15.11 7.37 21.28
CA GLU A 252 -14.44 6.10 20.99
C GLU A 252 -13.77 6.11 19.61
N VAL A 253 -14.28 6.86 18.62
CA VAL A 253 -13.61 7.00 17.32
C VAL A 253 -12.27 7.70 17.49
N VAL A 254 -12.21 8.75 18.32
CA VAL A 254 -10.96 9.45 18.64
C VAL A 254 -10.02 8.52 19.39
N ARG A 255 -10.54 7.76 20.35
CA ARG A 255 -9.78 6.74 21.09
C ARG A 255 -9.20 5.68 20.15
N GLU A 256 -9.98 5.19 19.19
CA GLU A 256 -9.54 4.18 18.23
C GLU A 256 -8.42 4.73 17.35
N ILE A 257 -8.56 5.95 16.83
CA ILE A 257 -7.49 6.63 16.09
C ILE A 257 -6.21 6.70 16.94
N ILE A 258 -6.32 7.08 18.22
CA ILE A 258 -5.17 7.14 19.13
C ILE A 258 -4.52 5.77 19.28
N VAL A 259 -5.30 4.71 19.51
CA VAL A 259 -4.78 3.34 19.70
C VAL A 259 -4.07 2.84 18.45
N GLN A 260 -4.62 3.11 17.26
CA GLN A 260 -4.04 2.67 16.00
C GLN A 260 -2.75 3.43 15.66
N LEU A 261 -2.66 4.72 16.00
CA LEU A 261 -1.51 5.56 15.64
C LEU A 261 -0.40 5.57 16.70
N ALA A 262 -0.75 5.39 17.98
CA ALA A 262 0.21 5.44 19.08
C ALA A 262 1.25 4.32 18.96
N GLY A 263 2.53 4.70 19.09
CA GLY A 263 3.63 3.73 19.03
C GLY A 263 4.03 3.31 17.62
N ILE A 264 3.38 3.78 16.55
CA ILE A 264 3.90 3.64 15.18
C ILE A 264 5.27 4.34 15.14
N GLY A 265 6.33 3.57 14.96
CA GLY A 265 7.71 4.06 14.94
C GLY A 265 8.32 4.10 13.54
N GLY A 266 9.25 5.03 13.33
CA GLY A 266 10.19 5.00 12.21
C GLY A 266 11.60 4.64 12.65
N SER A 267 12.59 4.86 11.78
CA SER A 267 14.01 4.60 12.06
C SER A 267 14.62 5.46 13.18
N LYS A 268 13.97 6.57 13.54
CA LYS A 268 14.42 7.53 14.55
C LYS A 268 13.29 7.84 15.52
N SER A 269 13.61 8.14 16.78
CA SER A 269 12.69 8.72 17.76
C SER A 269 13.32 9.92 18.45
N ILE A 270 12.50 10.91 18.85
CA ILE A 270 12.95 12.11 19.55
C ILE A 270 12.33 12.16 20.94
N GLY A 271 13.08 12.57 21.95
CA GLY A 271 12.62 12.62 23.34
C GLY A 271 12.69 11.26 24.05
N PHE A 272 12.31 11.23 25.32
CA PHE A 272 12.44 10.07 26.20
C PHE A 272 11.16 9.84 27.04
N GLY A 273 10.91 8.58 27.39
CA GLY A 273 9.72 8.16 28.14
C GLY A 273 8.43 8.70 27.53
N LYS A 274 7.57 9.30 28.37
CA LYS A 274 6.26 9.87 27.97
C LYS A 274 6.35 10.90 26.84
N ASN A 275 7.48 11.61 26.73
CA ASN A 275 7.72 12.64 25.73
C ASN A 275 8.39 12.09 24.45
N ARG A 276 8.60 10.77 24.34
CA ARG A 276 9.21 10.13 23.17
C ARG A 276 8.26 10.15 21.98
N VAL A 277 8.65 10.72 20.86
CA VAL A 277 7.87 10.73 19.61
C VAL A 277 8.62 9.92 18.56
N SER A 278 7.99 8.88 18.04
CA SER A 278 8.65 7.90 17.16
C SER A 278 8.33 8.09 15.68
N SER A 279 7.27 8.84 15.35
CA SER A 279 6.89 9.16 13.98
C SER A 279 5.87 10.31 13.94
N LEU A 280 5.47 10.73 12.74
CA LEU A 280 4.36 11.67 12.56
C LEU A 280 3.00 11.08 13.03
N PRO A 281 2.58 9.86 12.65
CA PRO A 281 1.43 9.18 13.24
C PRO A 281 1.41 9.18 14.77
N ASP A 282 2.52 8.80 15.40
CA ASP A 282 2.63 8.76 16.86
C ASP A 282 2.49 10.16 17.49
N ALA A 283 3.01 11.19 16.82
CA ALA A 283 2.80 12.58 17.24
C ALA A 283 1.30 12.99 17.18
N VAL A 284 0.57 12.55 16.16
CA VAL A 284 -0.88 12.80 16.05
C VAL A 284 -1.64 12.11 17.17
N ALA A 285 -1.31 10.86 17.47
CA ALA A 285 -1.92 10.11 18.56
C ALA A 285 -1.74 10.84 19.90
N LYS A 286 -0.54 11.34 20.18
CA LYS A 286 -0.22 12.07 21.41
C LYS A 286 -0.99 13.40 21.50
N VAL A 287 -1.06 14.15 20.41
CA VAL A 287 -1.81 15.41 20.36
C VAL A 287 -3.31 15.19 20.52
N LEU A 288 -3.89 14.17 19.87
CA LEU A 288 -5.29 13.81 20.07
C LEU A 288 -5.56 13.35 21.50
N ALA A 289 -4.65 12.58 22.09
CA ALA A 289 -4.79 12.14 23.47
C ALA A 289 -4.73 13.31 24.46
N GLU A 290 -3.83 14.28 24.25
CA GLU A 290 -3.75 15.50 25.04
C GLU A 290 -5.03 16.34 24.90
N GLU A 291 -5.48 16.61 23.67
CA GLU A 291 -6.63 17.46 23.38
C GLU A 291 -7.96 16.90 23.92
N PHE A 292 -8.11 15.58 23.94
CA PHE A 292 -9.34 14.91 24.38
C PHE A 292 -9.20 14.18 25.73
N GLY A 293 -8.08 14.37 26.45
CA GLY A 293 -7.88 13.84 27.80
C GLY A 293 -7.74 12.32 27.91
N PHE A 294 -7.25 11.66 26.86
CA PHE A 294 -6.98 10.22 26.89
C PHE A 294 -5.58 9.92 27.44
N THR A 295 -5.44 8.76 28.09
CA THR A 295 -4.14 8.22 28.50
C THR A 295 -3.65 7.19 27.49
N VAL A 296 -2.48 7.46 26.90
CA VAL A 296 -1.82 6.52 25.98
C VAL A 296 -0.97 5.57 26.81
N LYS A 297 -1.25 4.27 26.74
CA LYS A 297 -0.33 3.23 27.26
C LYS A 297 0.73 2.96 26.18
N GLU A 298 2.00 3.11 26.53
CA GLU A 298 3.09 2.80 25.62
C GLU A 298 3.20 1.28 25.47
N ASN A 299 2.86 0.74 24.28
CA ASN A 299 3.21 -0.63 23.93
C ASN A 299 4.73 -0.69 23.67
N GLY A 300 5.50 -0.86 24.75
CA GLY A 300 6.97 -0.89 24.69
C GLY A 300 7.69 -1.38 25.94
N THR A 301 7.02 -1.53 27.08
CA THR A 301 7.62 -2.18 28.26
C THR A 301 7.24 -3.65 28.28
N LYS A 302 8.17 -4.54 27.88
CA LYS A 302 8.22 -5.88 28.47
C LYS A 302 8.38 -5.65 29.98
N ASN A 303 7.40 -6.04 30.78
CA ASN A 303 7.50 -5.99 32.23
C ASN A 303 8.69 -6.85 32.68
N PRO A 304 9.61 -6.33 33.51
CA PRO A 304 10.56 -7.14 34.25
C PRO A 304 9.99 -7.40 35.64
N GLU A 305 9.14 -8.41 35.78
CA GLU A 305 8.81 -8.99 37.09
C GLU A 305 8.75 -10.51 36.96
N GLU A 306 9.92 -11.13 37.06
CA GLU A 306 10.16 -12.30 37.91
C GLU A 306 11.69 -12.38 38.16
N SER A 307 12.07 -11.90 39.35
CA SER A 307 13.39 -12.04 39.98
C SER A 307 13.73 -13.52 40.15
N ALA A 308 14.93 -14.00 39.83
CA ALA A 308 16.16 -14.04 40.64
C ALA A 308 17.01 -15.12 39.92
N GLU A 309 18.32 -15.11 39.80
CA GLU A 309 19.37 -14.99 40.80
C GLU A 309 20.72 -14.98 40.01
N SER A 310 21.79 -14.52 40.66
CA SER A 310 23.20 -14.54 40.24
C SER A 310 23.61 -15.83 39.50
N THR A 311 24.59 -15.86 38.59
CA THR A 311 26.04 -15.72 38.88
C THR A 311 26.84 -15.85 37.56
N GLU A 312 28.00 -15.17 37.52
CA GLU A 312 29.26 -15.53 36.83
C GLU A 312 29.43 -15.53 35.28
N VAL A 313 30.24 -14.56 34.86
CA VAL A 313 31.44 -14.61 33.98
C VAL A 313 31.65 -15.85 33.09
N THR A 314 31.71 -15.63 31.77
CA THR A 314 32.69 -16.30 30.88
C THR A 314 33.06 -15.41 29.69
N GLU A 315 34.37 -15.32 29.45
CA GLU A 315 35.06 -14.72 28.30
C GLU A 315 34.88 -15.51 27.00
N ALA A 316 35.48 -14.96 25.91
CA ALA A 316 35.77 -15.51 24.57
C ALA A 316 34.79 -15.04 23.46
N ARG A 317 35.21 -14.57 22.29
CA ARG A 317 36.52 -14.48 21.62
C ARG A 317 36.38 -13.50 20.44
N ASP A 318 37.48 -12.83 20.10
CA ASP A 318 37.71 -12.16 18.83
C ASP A 318 37.59 -13.13 17.64
N GLU A 319 36.96 -12.69 16.56
CA GLU A 319 37.32 -13.11 15.21
C GLU A 319 37.49 -11.88 14.33
N GLU A 320 38.77 -11.59 14.01
CA GLU A 320 39.19 -10.72 12.93
C GLU A 320 38.58 -11.18 11.60
N LYS A 321 37.88 -10.29 10.90
CA LYS A 321 37.76 -10.35 9.44
C LYS A 321 38.20 -9.04 8.80
N THR A 322 39.41 -9.13 8.28
CA THR A 322 40.06 -8.35 7.23
C THR A 322 39.14 -7.51 6.33
N SER A 323 39.55 -6.25 6.22
CA SER A 323 39.14 -5.18 5.31
C SER A 323 39.00 -5.56 3.84
N LEU A 324 37.88 -5.17 3.22
CA LEU A 324 37.68 -4.82 1.80
C LEU A 324 36.38 -3.95 1.68
N PRO A 325 36.24 -3.08 0.67
CA PRO A 325 35.69 -1.73 0.81
C PRO A 325 34.18 -1.69 1.10
N HIS A 326 33.79 -0.75 1.97
CA HIS A 326 32.43 -0.49 2.42
C HIS A 326 31.41 -0.48 1.27
N SER A 327 30.73 -1.62 1.10
CA SER A 327 29.43 -1.63 0.45
C SER A 327 28.49 -0.79 1.32
N PHE A 328 27.93 0.27 0.74
CA PHE A 328 26.99 1.20 1.38
C PHE A 328 25.63 0.53 1.68
N SER A 329 25.63 -0.65 2.30
CA SER A 329 24.40 -1.38 2.64
C SER A 329 23.63 -0.75 3.79
N ASN A 330 24.25 0.17 4.54
CA ASN A 330 23.67 0.84 5.71
C ASN A 330 23.80 2.38 5.61
N THR A 331 23.42 2.99 4.48
CA THR A 331 23.32 4.45 4.37
C THR A 331 21.93 4.94 4.74
N ASP A 332 21.87 5.83 5.72
CA ASP A 332 20.67 6.50 6.17
C ASP A 332 20.58 7.93 5.58
N MET A 333 19.42 8.56 5.70
CA MET A 333 19.23 9.94 5.22
C MET A 333 19.89 10.96 6.16
N CYS A 334 20.77 11.80 5.60
CA CYS A 334 21.41 12.90 6.32
C CYS A 334 20.39 13.99 6.69
N PRO A 335 20.31 14.42 7.97
CA PRO A 335 19.35 15.43 8.41
C PRO A 335 19.69 16.85 7.95
N GLU A 336 20.93 17.10 7.52
CA GLU A 336 21.36 18.43 7.06
C GLU A 336 21.14 18.62 5.56
N CYS A 337 21.55 17.65 4.74
CA CYS A 337 21.51 17.76 3.28
C CYS A 337 20.48 16.86 2.59
N GLY A 338 19.81 15.94 3.31
CA GLY A 338 18.77 15.07 2.76
C GLY A 338 19.24 13.92 1.88
N ASN A 339 20.55 13.73 1.68
CA ASN A 339 21.09 12.62 0.88
C ASN A 339 21.25 11.34 1.70
N TYR A 340 21.11 10.18 1.04
CA TYR A 340 21.34 8.84 1.62
C TYR A 340 22.85 8.53 1.68
N THR A 341 23.59 9.32 2.46
CA THR A 341 25.05 9.17 2.62
C THR A 341 25.46 9.24 4.10
N LEU A 342 24.50 9.10 5.02
CA LEU A 342 24.76 9.07 6.45
C LEU A 342 25.10 7.64 6.86
N VAL A 343 26.35 7.39 7.26
CA VAL A 343 26.85 6.08 7.65
C VAL A 343 27.14 6.08 9.15
N LEU A 344 26.79 4.99 9.82
CA LEU A 344 27.14 4.76 11.22
C LEU A 344 28.51 4.07 11.29
N GLU A 345 29.51 4.79 11.78
CA GLU A 345 30.87 4.30 11.95
C GLU A 345 31.44 4.80 13.28
N GLU A 346 32.15 3.92 13.98
CA GLU A 346 32.87 4.27 15.24
C GLU A 346 31.96 4.89 16.32
N GLY A 347 30.69 4.51 16.36
CA GLY A 347 29.72 5.06 17.33
C GLY A 347 29.16 6.45 16.98
N CYS A 348 29.48 6.98 15.80
CA CYS A 348 28.97 8.26 15.31
C CYS A 348 28.31 8.09 13.93
N ALA A 349 27.31 8.91 13.63
CA ALA A 349 26.73 9.02 12.31
C ALA A 349 27.47 10.12 11.51
N LYS A 350 28.12 9.77 10.39
CA LYS A 350 28.87 10.69 9.52
C LYS A 350 28.24 10.75 8.12
N CYS A 351 28.03 11.95 7.59
CA CYS A 351 27.55 12.18 6.24
C CYS A 351 28.73 12.46 5.31
N TYR A 352 28.95 11.59 4.33
CA TYR A 352 30.07 11.72 3.40
C TYR A 352 29.87 12.82 2.34
N GLN A 353 28.66 13.37 2.20
CA GLN A 353 28.37 14.42 1.22
C GLN A 353 28.52 15.84 1.78
N CYS A 354 28.06 16.10 3.02
CA CYS A 354 28.06 17.44 3.60
C CYS A 354 28.93 17.59 4.86
N GLY A 355 29.54 16.50 5.33
CA GLY A 355 30.39 16.52 6.52
C GLY A 355 29.63 16.53 7.85
N PHE A 356 28.29 16.44 7.84
CA PHE A 356 27.49 16.33 9.05
C PHE A 356 27.95 15.13 9.90
N SER A 357 28.30 15.35 11.17
CA SER A 357 28.67 14.29 12.11
C SER A 357 27.89 14.39 13.41
N ARG A 358 27.40 13.27 13.93
CA ARG A 358 26.74 13.19 15.25
C ARG A 358 27.11 11.92 15.99
N CYS A 359 27.81 12.10 17.10
CA CYS A 359 27.93 11.16 18.21
C CYS A 359 26.93 11.63 19.29
#